data_AF-A0A0X3BPU3-F1
#
_entry.id   AF-A0A0X3BPU3-F1
#
_cell.length_a   1.000
_cell.length_b   1.000
_cell.length_c   1.000
_cell.angle_alpha   90.00
_cell.angle_beta   90.00
_cell.angle_gamma   90.00
#
_symmetry.space_group_name_H-M   'P 1'
#
loop_
_entity.id
_entity.type
_entity.pdbx_description
1 polymer ?
#
loop_
_entity_poly.entity_id
_entity_poly.type
_entity_poly.pdbx_seq_one_letter_code
_entity_poly.pdbx_strand_id
1 'polypeptide(L)'
;MVQDRNMGAPRRVVEVVQDRHGNLIEIFDPPFYRKEFEDAYRFIIDDYLVAPKEIGLFLPCAVRKPYSQSPSHKLFRGIIDGVLDPKDYHIVIFGTCGTVPAELECMYPFRNYHYMLGKTTDGRIRRDFHRIEVYRLKGYLEKTQDAYRHRLAYCIGPFRKAMVEASEETGIVVDLLPSDPMIERLYDIDCPFPEGSLSMQGYIDEFREGLVRLSRSLAGSSRT
;
A
#
# COMPACT_ATOMS: atom_id res chain seq x y z
N MET A 1 28.06 -11.00 30.02
CA MET A 1 27.48 -12.26 29.51
C MET A 1 26.00 -11.99 29.27
N VAL A 2 25.68 -11.34 28.14
CA VAL A 2 25.24 -11.96 26.88
C VAL A 2 23.94 -12.75 27.10
N GLN A 3 22.81 -12.07 26.85
CA GLN A 3 21.51 -12.69 26.63
C GLN A 3 21.57 -13.47 25.31
N ASP A 4 21.47 -14.79 25.40
CA ASP A 4 21.03 -15.67 24.32
C ASP A 4 19.58 -15.29 23.97
N ARG A 5 19.32 -14.76 22.77
CA ARG A 5 19.02 -15.48 21.52
C ARG A 5 17.67 -16.20 21.52
N ASN A 6 16.87 -15.76 20.54
CA ASN A 6 15.80 -16.49 19.87
C ASN A 6 14.42 -16.49 20.56
N MET A 7 13.64 -15.43 20.33
CA MET A 7 12.18 -15.57 20.28
C MET A 7 11.72 -15.26 18.86
N GLY A 8 11.40 -16.32 18.10
CA GLY A 8 10.48 -16.16 16.97
C GLY A 8 9.20 -15.48 17.45
N ALA A 9 8.61 -14.63 16.61
CA ALA A 9 7.40 -13.89 16.97
C ALA A 9 6.34 -14.87 17.52
N PRO A 10 5.81 -14.66 18.73
CA PRO A 10 4.86 -15.59 19.32
C PRO A 10 3.59 -15.62 18.48
N ARG A 11 3.24 -16.80 17.93
CA ARG A 11 1.93 -17.05 17.31
C ARG A 11 0.88 -17.10 18.42
N ARG A 12 0.39 -15.93 18.81
CA ARG A 12 -0.66 -15.81 19.82
C ARG A 12 -2.02 -15.80 19.13
N VAL A 13 -2.79 -16.87 19.32
CA VAL A 13 -4.25 -16.80 19.18
C VAL A 13 -4.71 -15.73 20.15
N VAL A 14 -5.31 -14.65 19.65
CA VAL A 14 -5.76 -13.54 20.49
C VAL A 14 -7.25 -13.63 20.78
N GLU A 15 -8.02 -14.32 19.93
CA GLU A 15 -9.48 -14.40 20.04
C GLU A 15 -10.03 -15.57 19.22
N VAL A 16 -11.24 -16.00 19.56
CA VAL A 16 -12.06 -16.94 18.79
C VAL A 16 -13.46 -16.34 18.64
N VAL A 17 -13.93 -16.12 17.41
CA VAL A 17 -15.26 -15.55 17.10
C VAL A 17 -16.16 -16.59 16.42
N GLN A 18 -17.47 -16.43 16.46
CA GLN A 18 -18.41 -17.35 15.82
C GLN A 18 -19.06 -16.70 14.59
N ASP A 19 -19.01 -17.36 13.43
CA ASP A 19 -19.67 -16.86 12.22
C ASP A 19 -21.20 -17.03 12.28
N ARG A 20 -21.91 -16.48 11.29
CA ARG A 20 -23.38 -16.54 11.19
C ARG A 20 -23.95 -17.97 11.04
N HIS A 21 -23.10 -18.96 10.83
CA HIS A 21 -23.45 -20.39 10.72
C HIS A 21 -23.04 -21.18 11.96
N GLY A 22 -22.52 -20.52 13.00
CA GLY A 22 -22.11 -21.15 14.24
C GLY A 22 -20.67 -21.68 14.23
N ASN A 23 -19.87 -21.41 13.18
CA ASN A 23 -18.50 -21.89 13.11
C ASN A 23 -17.56 -21.01 13.94
N LEU A 24 -16.69 -21.63 14.73
CA LEU A 24 -15.66 -20.92 15.49
C LEU A 24 -14.46 -20.57 14.58
N ILE A 25 -14.04 -19.31 14.59
CA ILE A 25 -12.95 -18.73 13.80
C ILE A 25 -11.88 -18.21 14.75
N GLU A 26 -10.68 -18.79 14.69
CA GLU A 26 -9.51 -18.35 15.44
C GLU A 26 -8.84 -17.15 14.74
N ILE A 27 -8.48 -16.13 15.52
CA ILE A 27 -8.10 -14.80 15.05
C ILE A 27 -6.57 -14.66 15.41
N PHE A 28 -5.70 -14.66 14.38
CA PHE A 28 -4.21 -14.79 14.44
C PHE A 28 -3.37 -13.58 14.00
N ASP A 29 -2.25 -13.27 14.67
CA ASP A 29 -1.20 -12.39 14.12
C ASP A 29 -0.63 -13.05 12.83
N PRO A 30 -0.51 -12.40 11.66
CA PRO A 30 -0.71 -10.99 11.24
C PRO A 30 -2.15 -10.54 10.88
N PRO A 31 -2.43 -9.21 10.83
CA PRO A 31 -3.77 -8.65 10.56
C PRO A 31 -4.40 -9.10 9.25
N PHE A 32 -3.63 -9.32 8.18
CA PHE A 32 -4.18 -9.77 6.89
C PHE A 32 -4.81 -11.16 6.91
N TYR A 33 -4.66 -11.94 7.98
CA TYR A 33 -5.40 -13.20 8.17
C TYR A 33 -6.77 -13.02 8.83
N ARG A 34 -7.06 -11.86 9.42
CA ARG A 34 -8.31 -11.69 10.16
C ARG A 34 -9.46 -11.42 9.22
N LYS A 35 -10.62 -11.95 9.59
CA LYS A 35 -11.86 -11.82 8.83
C LYS A 35 -12.22 -10.36 8.61
N GLU A 36 -12.01 -9.50 9.58
CA GLU A 36 -12.39 -8.09 9.54
C GLU A 36 -11.62 -7.30 8.48
N PHE A 37 -10.38 -7.69 8.17
CA PHE A 37 -9.62 -7.10 7.07
C PHE A 37 -10.14 -7.55 5.71
N GLU A 38 -10.59 -8.81 5.60
CA GLU A 38 -11.24 -9.28 4.40
C GLU A 38 -12.61 -8.63 4.22
N ASP A 39 -13.44 -8.57 5.27
CA ASP A 39 -14.74 -7.92 5.22
C ASP A 39 -14.63 -6.43 4.83
N ALA A 40 -13.68 -5.70 5.42
CA ALA A 40 -13.44 -4.31 5.06
C ALA A 40 -12.94 -4.13 3.62
N TYR A 41 -12.09 -5.04 3.13
CA TYR A 41 -11.69 -5.09 1.74
C TYR A 41 -12.89 -5.36 0.82
N ARG A 42 -13.73 -6.36 1.14
CA ARG A 42 -14.94 -6.69 0.38
C ARG A 42 -15.92 -5.53 0.36
N PHE A 43 -16.12 -4.81 1.45
CA PHE A 43 -16.91 -3.57 1.45
C PHE A 43 -16.36 -2.54 0.44
N ILE A 44 -15.05 -2.34 0.40
CA ILE A 44 -14.43 -1.43 -0.58
C ILE A 44 -14.68 -1.92 -2.00
N ILE A 45 -14.60 -3.22 -2.26
CA ILE A 45 -14.77 -3.79 -3.60
C ILE A 45 -16.24 -3.81 -4.04
N ASP A 46 -17.13 -4.25 -3.17
CA ASP A 46 -18.51 -4.61 -3.50
C ASP A 46 -19.45 -3.39 -3.34
N ASP A 47 -19.21 -2.52 -2.34
CA ASP A 47 -20.18 -1.49 -1.94
C ASP A 47 -19.67 -0.03 -2.08
N TYR A 48 -18.38 0.22 -1.82
CA TYR A 48 -17.85 1.59 -1.83
C TYR A 48 -17.76 2.16 -3.25
N LEU A 49 -18.33 3.33 -3.49
CA LEU A 49 -18.22 4.00 -4.79
C LEU A 49 -16.96 4.86 -4.85
N VAL A 50 -16.06 4.52 -5.78
CA VAL A 50 -14.86 5.31 -6.05
C VAL A 50 -15.20 6.36 -7.11
N ALA A 51 -15.14 7.64 -6.73
CA ALA A 51 -15.38 8.72 -7.66
C ALA A 51 -14.28 8.77 -8.75
N PRO A 52 -14.64 9.04 -10.02
CA PRO A 52 -13.65 9.22 -11.08
C PRO A 52 -12.68 10.36 -10.78
N LYS A 53 -11.41 10.17 -11.11
CA LYS A 53 -10.33 11.16 -11.03
C LYS A 53 -9.37 11.00 -12.19
N GLU A 54 -8.62 12.07 -12.49
CA GLU A 54 -7.55 11.98 -13.47
C GLU A 54 -6.43 11.03 -13.01
N ILE A 55 -6.11 11.03 -11.70
CA ILE A 55 -4.99 10.28 -11.15
C ILE A 55 -5.39 9.44 -9.93
N GLY A 56 -5.09 8.15 -9.95
CA GLY A 56 -5.03 7.29 -8.76
C GLY A 56 -3.60 7.22 -8.21
N LEU A 57 -3.37 7.76 -7.00
CA LEU A 57 -2.06 7.74 -6.32
C LEU A 57 -2.03 6.65 -5.24
N PHE A 58 -1.24 5.61 -5.46
CA PHE A 58 -1.11 4.47 -4.55
C PHE A 58 0.10 4.66 -3.63
N LEU A 59 -0.15 4.82 -2.33
CA LEU A 59 0.89 5.01 -1.31
C LEU A 59 0.94 3.81 -0.35
N PRO A 60 2.12 3.33 0.05
CA PRO A 60 2.21 2.21 0.97
C PRO A 60 1.71 2.58 2.36
N CYS A 61 1.19 1.59 3.07
CA CYS A 61 0.72 1.71 4.44
C CYS A 61 1.87 2.11 5.37
N ALA A 62 1.50 2.70 6.50
CA ALA A 62 2.46 3.14 7.51
C ALA A 62 2.22 2.45 8.85
N VAL A 63 3.26 2.40 9.68
CA VAL A 63 3.17 1.84 11.05
C VAL A 63 2.23 2.69 11.91
N ARG A 64 2.33 4.02 11.81
CA ARG A 64 1.47 4.98 12.51
C ARG A 64 0.13 5.13 11.78
N LYS A 65 -0.97 5.04 12.53
CA LYS A 65 -2.34 5.22 12.06
C LYS A 65 -3.00 6.41 12.81
N PRO A 66 -3.97 7.12 12.22
CA PRO A 66 -4.34 7.06 10.80
C PRO A 66 -3.14 7.39 9.89
N TYR A 67 -3.10 6.82 8.69
CA TYR A 67 -1.91 6.82 7.84
C TYR A 67 -1.46 8.23 7.50
N SER A 68 -2.41 9.14 7.23
CA SER A 68 -2.20 10.57 6.99
C SER A 68 -1.40 11.29 8.09
N GLN A 69 -1.39 10.75 9.31
CA GLN A 69 -0.67 11.31 10.44
C GLN A 69 0.73 10.72 10.63
N SER A 70 1.13 9.76 9.80
CA SER A 70 2.50 9.24 9.78
C SER A 70 3.49 10.26 9.18
N PRO A 71 4.75 10.31 9.66
CA PRO A 71 5.75 11.22 9.10
C PRO A 71 5.95 11.05 7.59
N SER A 72 5.95 9.81 7.10
CA SER A 72 6.09 9.51 5.67
C SER A 72 4.91 10.03 4.85
N HIS A 73 3.67 9.81 5.29
CA HIS A 73 2.50 10.34 4.56
C HIS A 73 2.44 11.86 4.59
N LYS A 74 2.81 12.52 5.69
CA LYS A 74 2.90 14.00 5.73
C LYS A 74 3.91 14.52 4.71
N LEU A 75 5.06 13.86 4.58
CA LEU A 75 6.06 14.18 3.58
C LEU A 75 5.53 13.98 2.17
N PHE A 76 4.95 12.82 1.87
CA PHE A 76 4.40 12.52 0.54
C PHE A 76 3.30 13.50 0.17
N ARG A 77 2.41 13.83 1.11
CA ARG A 77 1.37 14.86 0.93
C ARG A 77 1.94 16.22 0.58
N GLY A 78 2.95 16.69 1.32
CA GLY A 78 3.60 17.97 1.00
C GLY A 78 4.22 18.02 -0.40
N ILE A 79 4.68 16.88 -0.92
CA ILE A 79 5.20 16.79 -2.30
C ILE A 79 4.06 16.80 -3.31
N ILE A 80 3.03 15.97 -3.09
CA ILE A 80 1.85 15.84 -3.98
C ILE A 80 1.12 17.18 -4.10
N ASP A 81 0.78 17.80 -2.97
CA ASP A 81 0.00 19.05 -2.92
C ASP A 81 0.81 20.24 -3.46
N GLY A 82 2.14 20.13 -3.50
CA GLY A 82 3.03 21.11 -4.11
C GLY A 82 3.14 21.00 -5.64
N VAL A 83 2.54 19.97 -6.26
CA VAL A 83 2.68 19.69 -7.71
C VAL A 83 1.34 19.50 -8.41
N LEU A 84 0.37 18.84 -7.75
CA LEU A 84 -0.93 18.50 -8.33
C LEU A 84 -2.07 19.28 -7.66
N ASP A 85 -3.11 19.58 -8.42
CA ASP A 85 -4.35 20.13 -7.87
C ASP A 85 -5.12 19.03 -7.12
N PRO A 86 -5.56 19.25 -5.87
CA PRO A 86 -6.35 18.27 -5.10
C PRO A 86 -7.59 17.74 -5.80
N LYS A 87 -8.14 18.45 -6.79
CA LYS A 87 -9.29 17.96 -7.55
C LYS A 87 -8.93 16.84 -8.54
N ASP A 88 -7.66 16.74 -8.95
CA ASP A 88 -7.22 15.87 -10.06
C ASP A 88 -6.85 14.46 -9.58
N TYR A 89 -6.55 14.27 -8.29
CA TYR A 89 -6.08 12.98 -7.78
C TYR A 89 -6.95 12.38 -6.68
N HIS A 90 -6.89 11.06 -6.52
CA HIS A 90 -7.40 10.29 -5.40
C HIS A 90 -6.25 9.48 -4.80
N ILE A 91 -6.04 9.60 -3.49
CA ILE A 91 -5.05 8.81 -2.76
C ILE A 91 -5.65 7.50 -2.27
N VAL A 92 -4.97 6.41 -2.57
CA VAL A 92 -5.26 5.06 -2.10
C VAL A 92 -4.06 4.57 -1.31
N ILE A 93 -4.26 4.22 -0.04
CA ILE A 93 -3.25 3.52 0.75
C ILE A 93 -3.31 2.03 0.42
N PHE A 94 -2.18 1.35 0.26
CA PHE A 94 -2.15 -0.11 0.08
C PHE A 94 -1.09 -0.78 0.97
N GLY A 95 -1.18 -2.08 1.21
CA GLY A 95 -0.19 -2.83 1.97
C GLY A 95 -0.82 -3.85 2.91
N THR A 96 -0.44 -3.85 4.19
CA THR A 96 -0.86 -4.89 5.16
C THR A 96 -2.38 -5.17 5.22
N CYS A 97 -3.20 -4.24 4.75
CA CYS A 97 -4.66 -4.31 4.81
C CYS A 97 -5.33 -4.39 3.43
N GLY A 98 -4.59 -4.55 2.34
CA GLY A 98 -5.08 -4.26 1.00
C GLY A 98 -5.22 -2.76 0.72
N THR A 99 -5.99 -2.43 -0.31
CA THR A 99 -6.25 -1.07 -0.78
C THR A 99 -7.32 -0.36 0.03
N VAL A 100 -7.03 0.87 0.45
CA VAL A 100 -7.83 1.71 1.34
C VAL A 100 -7.85 3.13 0.77
N PRO A 101 -8.96 3.59 0.17
CA PRO A 101 -9.18 5.00 -0.11
C PRO A 101 -8.86 5.86 1.12
N ALA A 102 -8.12 6.96 0.96
CA ALA A 102 -7.59 7.72 2.10
C ALA A 102 -8.68 8.25 3.05
N GLU A 103 -9.85 8.58 2.51
CA GLU A 103 -11.05 8.99 3.25
C GLU A 103 -11.61 7.89 4.17
N LEU A 104 -11.26 6.62 3.94
CA LEU A 104 -11.67 5.47 4.75
C LEU A 104 -10.61 5.06 5.78
N GLU A 105 -9.47 5.76 5.91
CA GLU A 105 -8.36 5.32 6.77
C GLU A 105 -8.72 5.22 8.27
N CYS A 106 -9.77 5.92 8.70
CA CYS A 106 -10.28 5.87 10.07
C CYS A 106 -11.35 4.79 10.30
N MET A 107 -11.80 4.11 9.24
CA MET A 107 -12.71 2.98 9.32
C MET A 107 -12.02 1.79 10.00
N TYR A 108 -12.77 1.04 10.79
CA TYR A 108 -12.30 -0.25 11.30
C TYR A 108 -12.14 -1.24 10.14
N PRO A 109 -11.05 -2.04 10.07
CA PRO A 109 -9.98 -2.19 11.06
C PRO A 109 -8.72 -1.35 10.78
N PHE A 110 -8.70 -0.51 9.75
CA PHE A 110 -7.49 0.12 9.23
C PHE A 110 -6.76 1.01 10.24
N ARG A 111 -7.49 1.70 11.12
CA ARG A 111 -6.88 2.52 12.17
C ARG A 111 -6.39 1.72 13.38
N ASN A 112 -6.87 0.49 13.55
CA ASN A 112 -6.86 -0.20 14.85
C ASN A 112 -5.80 -1.31 14.98
N TYR A 113 -4.97 -1.54 13.96
CA TYR A 113 -3.93 -2.56 14.01
C TYR A 113 -2.52 -1.99 14.19
N HIS A 114 -1.67 -2.80 14.80
CA HIS A 114 -0.24 -2.53 14.91
C HIS A 114 0.55 -3.73 14.36
N TYR A 115 1.07 -3.59 13.14
CA TYR A 115 1.87 -4.62 12.49
C TYR A 115 2.94 -3.97 11.60
N MET A 116 4.12 -4.58 11.56
CA MET A 116 5.26 -4.15 10.75
C MET A 116 5.83 -5.34 9.99
N LEU A 117 5.42 -5.48 8.72
CA LEU A 117 5.88 -6.58 7.86
C LEU A 117 7.40 -6.65 7.76
N GLY A 118 8.10 -5.52 7.71
CA GLY A 118 9.56 -5.47 7.60
C GLY A 118 10.32 -6.15 8.76
N LYS A 119 9.67 -6.40 9.91
CA LYS A 119 10.27 -7.14 11.04
C LYS A 119 10.06 -8.65 10.97
N THR A 120 9.27 -9.15 10.02
CA THR A 120 9.00 -10.59 9.92
C THR A 120 10.11 -11.32 9.18
N THR A 121 10.69 -12.32 9.84
CA THR A 121 11.65 -13.25 9.25
C THR A 121 10.99 -14.55 8.77
N ASP A 122 9.70 -14.76 9.09
CA ASP A 122 8.96 -15.95 8.68
C ASP A 122 8.65 -15.88 7.17
N GLY A 123 9.33 -16.73 6.40
CA GLY A 123 9.15 -16.81 4.95
C GLY A 123 7.75 -17.24 4.51
N ARG A 124 7.00 -17.98 5.34
CA ARG A 124 5.60 -18.32 5.07
C ARG A 124 4.74 -17.06 5.16
N ILE A 125 4.88 -16.29 6.23
CA ILE A 125 4.15 -15.02 6.42
C ILE A 125 4.42 -14.05 5.26
N ARG A 126 5.67 -13.95 4.78
CA ARG A 126 6.01 -13.10 3.63
C ARG A 126 5.33 -13.55 2.33
N ARG A 127 5.27 -14.85 2.08
CA ARG A 127 4.55 -15.41 0.91
C ARG A 127 3.05 -15.20 1.00
N ASP A 128 2.49 -15.43 2.17
CA ASP A 128 1.05 -15.25 2.41
C ASP A 128 0.65 -13.78 2.30
N PHE A 129 1.44 -12.85 2.85
CA PHE A 129 1.28 -11.42 2.62
C PHE A 129 1.27 -11.10 1.12
N HIS A 130 2.28 -11.56 0.38
CA HIS A 130 2.40 -11.28 -1.05
C HIS A 130 1.15 -11.76 -1.82
N ARG A 131 0.74 -13.01 -1.59
CA ARG A 131 -0.44 -13.59 -2.25
C ARG A 131 -1.73 -12.83 -1.93
N ILE A 132 -1.96 -12.49 -0.66
CA ILE A 132 -3.14 -11.75 -0.23
C ILE A 132 -3.13 -10.33 -0.81
N GLU A 133 -1.97 -9.69 -0.81
CA GLU A 133 -1.83 -8.33 -1.29
C GLU A 133 -2.04 -8.23 -2.81
N VAL A 134 -1.49 -9.17 -3.58
CA VAL A 134 -1.75 -9.28 -5.03
C VAL A 134 -3.24 -9.45 -5.28
N TYR A 135 -3.91 -10.40 -4.60
CA TYR A 135 -5.36 -10.59 -4.72
C TYR A 135 -6.13 -9.28 -4.46
N ARG A 136 -5.79 -8.57 -3.38
CA ARG A 136 -6.50 -7.33 -3.02
C ARG A 136 -6.25 -6.20 -3.99
N LEU A 137 -5.00 -6.01 -4.42
CA LEU A 137 -4.62 -5.03 -5.42
C LEU A 137 -5.33 -5.28 -6.74
N LYS A 138 -5.36 -6.52 -7.23
CA LYS A 138 -6.06 -6.88 -8.48
C LYS A 138 -7.52 -6.44 -8.45
N GLY A 139 -8.27 -6.83 -7.42
CA GLY A 139 -9.68 -6.48 -7.33
C GLY A 139 -9.92 -4.96 -7.28
N TYR A 140 -9.02 -4.20 -6.65
CA TYR A 140 -9.16 -2.74 -6.64
C TYR A 140 -8.76 -2.09 -7.97
N LEU A 141 -7.72 -2.59 -8.64
CA LEU A 141 -7.34 -2.14 -9.98
C LEU A 141 -8.50 -2.37 -10.96
N GLU A 142 -9.08 -3.58 -10.97
CA GLU A 142 -10.22 -3.94 -11.81
C GLU A 142 -11.46 -3.08 -11.52
N LYS A 143 -11.79 -2.90 -10.23
CA LYS A 143 -12.88 -2.02 -9.79
C LYS A 143 -12.70 -0.59 -10.30
N THR A 144 -11.47 -0.10 -10.28
CA THR A 144 -11.16 1.30 -10.58
C THR A 144 -10.66 1.51 -12.00
N GLN A 145 -10.76 0.52 -12.90
CA GLN A 145 -10.20 0.56 -14.25
C GLN A 145 -10.66 1.80 -15.04
N ASP A 146 -11.94 2.17 -14.91
CA ASP A 146 -12.54 3.34 -15.56
C ASP A 146 -12.63 4.57 -14.64
N ALA A 147 -12.27 4.42 -13.36
CA ALA A 147 -12.31 5.51 -12.39
C ALA A 147 -11.06 6.39 -12.46
N TYR A 148 -9.93 5.85 -12.93
CA TYR A 148 -8.68 6.61 -13.05
C TYR A 148 -8.15 6.58 -14.48
N ARG A 149 -7.82 7.76 -15.00
CA ARG A 149 -7.13 7.88 -16.29
C ARG A 149 -5.66 7.46 -16.20
N HIS A 150 -4.98 7.88 -15.13
CA HIS A 150 -3.60 7.54 -14.82
C HIS A 150 -3.49 6.92 -13.42
N ARG A 151 -2.53 6.00 -13.24
CA ARG A 151 -2.26 5.38 -11.94
C ARG A 151 -0.77 5.45 -11.67
N LEU A 152 -0.40 5.86 -10.47
CA LEU A 152 1.00 5.92 -10.04
C LEU A 152 1.11 5.37 -8.62
N ALA A 153 2.01 4.40 -8.43
CA ALA A 153 2.34 3.86 -7.12
C ALA A 153 3.74 4.31 -6.68
N TYR A 154 3.83 4.82 -5.45
CA TYR A 154 5.10 5.23 -4.85
C TYR A 154 5.57 4.18 -3.83
N CYS A 155 6.25 3.14 -4.29
CA CYS A 155 6.55 1.94 -3.49
C CYS A 155 7.84 1.22 -3.87
N ILE A 156 8.40 0.54 -2.85
CA ILE A 156 9.59 -0.33 -2.93
C ILE A 156 9.32 -1.68 -2.26
N GLY A 157 10.23 -2.63 -2.43
CA GLY A 157 10.29 -3.90 -1.73
C GLY A 157 9.07 -4.80 -1.96
N PRO A 158 8.61 -5.53 -0.92
CA PRO A 158 7.48 -6.45 -1.03
C PRO A 158 6.19 -5.81 -1.55
N PHE A 159 5.95 -4.52 -1.24
CA PHE A 159 4.78 -3.79 -1.72
C PHE A 159 4.87 -3.51 -3.22
N ARG A 160 6.05 -3.09 -3.71
CA ARG A 160 6.29 -2.90 -5.15
C ARG A 160 6.12 -4.22 -5.90
N LYS A 161 6.68 -5.31 -5.39
CA LYS A 161 6.55 -6.63 -6.00
C LYS A 161 5.09 -7.04 -6.17
N ALA A 162 4.25 -6.84 -5.15
CA ALA A 162 2.83 -7.15 -5.24
C ALA A 162 2.08 -6.25 -6.23
N MET A 163 2.42 -4.96 -6.30
CA MET A 163 1.85 -4.02 -7.28
C MET A 163 2.21 -4.38 -8.73
N VAL A 164 3.47 -4.74 -8.99
CA VAL A 164 3.94 -5.21 -10.31
C VAL A 164 3.11 -6.41 -10.75
N GLU A 165 3.06 -7.46 -9.92
CA GLU A 165 2.35 -8.69 -10.25
C GLU A 165 0.84 -8.45 -10.46
N ALA A 166 0.21 -7.62 -9.62
CA ALA A 166 -1.20 -7.26 -9.78
C ALA A 166 -1.47 -6.46 -11.08
N SER A 167 -0.58 -5.52 -11.42
CA SER A 167 -0.68 -4.73 -12.66
C SER A 167 -0.51 -5.61 -13.90
N GLU A 168 0.46 -6.52 -13.88
CA GLU A 168 0.71 -7.48 -14.96
C GLU A 168 -0.46 -8.44 -15.17
N GLU A 169 -0.99 -9.03 -14.09
CA GLU A 169 -2.08 -10.00 -14.17
C GLU A 169 -3.43 -9.40 -14.60
N THR A 170 -3.65 -8.11 -14.31
CA THR A 170 -4.88 -7.41 -14.73
C THR A 170 -4.75 -6.72 -16.08
N GLY A 171 -3.52 -6.48 -16.55
CA GLY A 171 -3.26 -5.63 -17.71
C GLY A 171 -3.52 -4.13 -17.46
N ILE A 172 -3.81 -3.74 -16.21
CA ILE A 172 -4.08 -2.35 -15.83
C ILE A 172 -2.76 -1.70 -15.45
N VAL A 173 -2.31 -0.76 -16.28
CA VAL A 173 -1.01 -0.10 -16.11
C VAL A 173 -1.00 0.78 -14.87
N VAL A 174 0.06 0.63 -14.06
CA VAL A 174 0.39 1.48 -12.91
C VAL A 174 1.84 1.94 -13.06
N ASP A 175 2.06 3.25 -13.16
CA ASP A 175 3.41 3.81 -13.17
C ASP A 175 4.06 3.62 -11.78
N LEU A 176 5.30 3.16 -11.75
CA LEU A 176 5.99 2.84 -10.50
C LEU A 176 7.12 3.81 -10.23
N LEU A 177 7.07 4.47 -9.07
CA LEU A 177 8.16 5.27 -8.53
C LEU A 177 8.57 4.75 -7.14
N PRO A 178 9.85 4.84 -6.76
CA PRO A 178 11.00 5.18 -7.58
C PRO A 178 11.17 4.23 -8.78
N SER A 179 11.90 4.62 -9.81
CA SER A 179 12.19 3.75 -10.96
C SER A 179 13.17 2.65 -10.56
N ASP A 180 13.19 1.53 -11.30
CA ASP A 180 14.16 0.46 -11.03
C ASP A 180 15.62 0.97 -11.10
N PRO A 181 16.03 1.81 -12.09
CA PRO A 181 17.36 2.43 -12.08
C PRO A 181 17.65 3.28 -10.83
N MET A 182 16.65 3.96 -10.28
CA MET A 182 16.82 4.73 -9.05
C MET A 182 16.99 3.83 -7.82
N ILE A 183 16.22 2.73 -7.75
CA ILE A 183 16.35 1.74 -6.68
C ILE A 183 17.75 1.09 -6.74
N GLU A 184 18.19 0.65 -7.92
CA GLU A 184 19.51 0.07 -8.13
C GLU A 184 20.64 1.02 -7.73
N ARG A 185 20.51 2.30 -8.07
CA ARG A 185 21.51 3.34 -7.72
C ARG A 185 21.64 3.55 -6.22
N LEU A 186 20.53 3.46 -5.48
CA LEU A 186 20.48 3.72 -4.04
C LEU A 186 20.52 2.44 -3.20
N TYR A 187 20.65 1.28 -3.84
CA TYR A 187 20.70 -0.01 -3.19
C TYR A 187 21.99 -0.16 -2.38
N ASP A 188 21.85 -0.47 -1.09
CA ASP A 188 22.97 -0.68 -0.18
C ASP A 188 22.87 -2.06 0.46
N ILE A 189 23.72 -3.00 0.00
CA ILE A 189 23.72 -4.38 0.49
C ILE A 189 24.10 -4.50 1.98
N ASP A 190 24.82 -3.51 2.51
CA ASP A 190 25.26 -3.50 3.90
C ASP A 190 24.17 -2.96 4.85
N CYS A 191 23.08 -2.41 4.31
CA CYS A 191 21.93 -1.96 5.08
C CYS A 191 20.95 -3.11 5.38
N PRO A 192 20.36 -3.19 6.59
CA PRO A 192 19.31 -4.17 6.92
C PRO A 192 18.07 -4.10 6.02
N PHE A 193 17.84 -2.93 5.41
CA PHE A 193 16.84 -2.71 4.37
C PHE A 193 17.57 -2.15 3.14
N PRO A 194 18.02 -3.02 2.22
CA PRO A 194 18.92 -2.60 1.15
C PRO A 194 18.34 -1.56 0.18
N GLU A 195 17.04 -1.63 -0.07
CA GLU A 195 16.33 -0.63 -0.89
C GLU A 195 16.08 0.70 -0.14
N GLY A 196 16.41 0.76 1.15
CA GLY A 196 16.32 1.94 1.98
C GLY A 196 14.89 2.34 2.34
N SER A 197 14.64 3.66 2.34
CA SER A 197 13.37 4.27 2.74
C SER A 197 12.87 5.20 1.64
N LEU A 198 11.57 5.20 1.37
CA LEU A 198 10.88 6.15 0.49
C LEU A 198 11.02 7.62 0.92
N SER A 199 11.63 7.90 2.07
CA SER A 199 11.99 9.26 2.52
C SER A 199 13.44 9.65 2.17
N MET A 200 14.17 8.81 1.43
CA MET A 200 15.50 9.17 0.90
C MET A 200 15.37 10.25 -0.17
N GLN A 201 16.34 11.17 -0.20
CA GLN A 201 16.27 12.37 -1.04
C GLN A 201 16.15 12.02 -2.54
N GLY A 202 16.91 11.05 -3.05
CA GLY A 202 16.84 10.65 -4.46
C GLY A 202 15.47 10.10 -4.87
N TYR A 203 14.80 9.35 -3.98
CA TYR A 203 13.43 8.88 -4.22
C TYR A 203 12.41 10.03 -4.17
N ILE A 204 12.58 10.97 -3.24
CA ILE A 204 11.72 12.16 -3.13
C ILE A 204 11.84 13.04 -4.39
N ASP A 205 13.06 13.24 -4.88
CA ASP A 205 13.32 14.06 -6.06
C ASP A 205 12.69 13.42 -7.29
N GLU A 206 12.90 12.12 -7.51
CA GLU A 206 12.30 11.40 -8.63
C GLU A 206 10.78 11.34 -8.53
N PHE A 207 10.23 11.18 -7.31
CA PHE A 207 8.79 11.23 -7.09
C PHE A 207 8.21 12.58 -7.51
N ARG A 208 8.82 13.69 -7.07
CA ARG A 208 8.42 15.04 -7.48
C ARG A 208 8.49 15.22 -8.99
N GLU A 209 9.58 14.79 -9.63
CA GLU A 209 9.72 14.89 -11.08
C GLU A 209 8.67 14.08 -11.83
N GLY A 210 8.35 12.87 -11.35
CA GLY A 210 7.28 12.03 -11.89
C GLY A 210 5.92 12.71 -11.82
N LEU A 211 5.58 13.32 -10.68
CA LEU A 211 4.35 14.08 -10.52
C LEU A 211 4.30 15.31 -11.44
N VAL A 212 5.43 16.00 -11.67
CA VAL A 212 5.50 17.13 -12.61
C VAL A 212 5.25 16.67 -14.05
N ARG A 213 5.79 15.51 -14.45
CA ARG A 213 5.51 14.93 -15.77
C ARG A 213 4.03 14.60 -15.93
N LEU A 214 3.43 14.00 -14.90
CA LEU A 214 2.01 13.66 -14.88
C LEU A 214 1.10 14.90 -14.92
N SER A 215 1.44 15.95 -14.19
CA SER A 215 0.73 17.25 -14.25
C SER A 215 0.73 17.84 -15.67
N ARG A 216 1.86 17.76 -16.37
CA ARG A 216 1.99 18.25 -17.76
C ARG A 216 1.16 17.43 -18.75
N SER A 217 1.04 16.12 -18.57
CA SER A 217 0.22 15.29 -19.46
C SER A 217 -1.28 15.57 -19.32
N LEU A 218 -1.73 15.93 -18.11
CA LEU A 218 -3.11 16.40 -17.88
C LEU A 218 -3.37 17.72 -18.61
N ALA A 219 -2.47 18.70 -18.47
CA ALA A 219 -2.61 20.01 -19.12
C ALA A 219 -2.59 19.95 -20.67
N GLY A 220 -1.86 18.97 -21.23
CA GLY A 220 -1.85 18.70 -22.67
C GLY A 220 -3.11 18.02 -23.19
N SER A 221 -3.77 17.23 -22.35
CA SER A 221 -4.99 16.49 -22.71
C SER A 221 -6.27 17.33 -22.72
N SER A 222 -6.30 18.46 -22.01
CA SER A 222 -7.45 19.37 -21.97
C SER A 222 -7.53 20.36 -23.15
N ARG A 223 -6.64 20.25 -24.15
CA ARG A 223 -6.58 21.16 -25.33
C ARG A 223 -7.01 20.51 -26.65
N THR A 224 -7.66 19.36 -26.60
CA THR A 224 -8.25 18.64 -27.74
C THR A 224 -9.70 18.34 -27.45
#